data_AF-A0A6U2EDQ6-F1
#
_entry.id   AF-A0A6U2EDQ6-F1
#
_cell.length_a   1.000
_cell.length_b   1.000
_cell.length_c   1.000
_cell.angle_alpha   90.00
_cell.angle_beta   90.00
_cell.angle_gamma   90.00
#
_symmetry.space_group_name_H-M   'P 1'
#
loop_
_entity.id
_entity.type
_entity.pdbx_description
1 polymer ?
#
loop_
_entity_poly.entity_id
_entity_poly.type
_entity_poly.pdbx_seq_one_letter_code
_entity_poly.pdbx_strand_id
1 'polypeptide(L)'
;MAEEGEVYVSRDPADASIIAGFKLNYMNMRDAAAGTILWESPADWSHKFFETELEAHVPKSILSCREVSREVNFSSVEKMDDFKLLQKVFFQGKCLEEWFFKFGFVMPQSTNQWQSTIEAASEMLPAEILSGNITIETNFFDGRRLLAKSLVRVYYD
;
A
#
# COMPACT_ATOMS: atom_id res chain seq x y z
N MET A 1 9.96 11.04 -15.22
CA MET A 1 9.13 11.01 -14.01
C MET A 1 7.94 10.13 -14.35
N ALA A 2 7.58 9.16 -13.52
CA ALA A 2 6.39 8.33 -13.77
C ALA A 2 5.14 9.19 -13.63
N GLU A 3 4.19 9.04 -14.55
CA GLU A 3 2.91 9.74 -14.50
C GLU A 3 2.10 9.30 -13.26
N GLU A 4 1.15 10.14 -12.84
CA GLU A 4 0.23 9.79 -11.75
C GLU A 4 -0.71 8.68 -12.23
N GLY A 5 -0.95 7.68 -11.40
CA GLY A 5 -1.81 6.57 -11.77
C GLY A 5 -1.16 5.54 -12.70
N GLU A 6 0.19 5.48 -12.75
CA GLU A 6 0.93 4.38 -13.37
C GLU A 6 1.80 3.61 -12.37
N VAL A 7 1.87 2.29 -12.55
CA VAL A 7 2.89 1.47 -11.88
C VAL A 7 4.27 1.86 -12.37
N TYR A 8 5.25 1.81 -11.48
CA TYR A 8 6.61 2.22 -11.80
C TYR A 8 7.61 1.34 -11.08
N VAL A 9 8.71 1.01 -11.75
CA VAL A 9 9.92 0.46 -11.13
C VAL A 9 11.09 1.30 -11.64
N SER A 10 12.02 1.63 -10.74
CA SER A 10 13.21 2.39 -11.08
C SER A 10 13.99 1.73 -12.21
N ARG A 11 14.50 2.55 -13.14
CA ARG A 11 15.39 2.10 -14.22
C ARG A 11 16.86 2.05 -13.77
N ASP A 12 17.17 2.60 -12.61
CA ASP A 12 18.48 2.43 -12.01
C ASP A 12 18.67 0.96 -11.62
N PRO A 13 19.73 0.26 -12.08
CA PRO A 13 19.89 -1.16 -11.82
C PRO A 13 19.97 -1.53 -10.33
N ALA A 14 20.53 -0.65 -9.50
CA ALA A 14 20.63 -0.92 -8.07
C ALA A 14 19.25 -0.82 -7.41
N ASP A 15 18.47 0.21 -7.72
CA ASP A 15 17.10 0.34 -7.19
C ASP A 15 16.17 -0.77 -7.72
N ALA A 16 16.29 -1.11 -9.02
CA ALA A 16 15.52 -2.20 -9.63
C ALA A 16 15.80 -3.55 -8.96
N SER A 17 17.05 -3.80 -8.55
CA SER A 17 17.41 -5.04 -7.87
C SER A 17 16.72 -5.18 -6.51
N ILE A 18 16.58 -4.08 -5.75
CA ILE A 18 15.84 -4.06 -4.49
C ILE A 18 14.39 -4.47 -4.71
N ILE A 19 13.76 -3.97 -5.77
CA ILE A 19 12.36 -4.31 -6.09
C ILE A 19 12.24 -5.76 -6.56
N ALA A 20 13.21 -6.27 -7.32
CA ALA A 20 13.21 -7.67 -7.77
C ALA A 20 13.33 -8.66 -6.60
N GLY A 21 14.04 -8.30 -5.52
CA GLY A 21 14.14 -9.11 -4.31
C GLY A 21 13.13 -8.74 -3.21
N PHE A 22 12.26 -7.75 -3.43
CA PHE A 22 11.18 -7.39 -2.53
C PHE A 22 9.93 -8.22 -2.80
N LYS A 23 9.31 -8.75 -1.76
CA LYS A 23 8.05 -9.49 -1.85
C LYS A 23 7.07 -9.02 -0.79
N LEU A 24 5.89 -8.58 -1.21
CA LEU A 24 4.74 -8.45 -0.31
C LEU A 24 4.16 -9.85 -0.07
N ASN A 25 4.30 -10.39 1.13
CA ASN A 25 3.84 -11.74 1.46
C ASN A 25 2.33 -11.76 1.73
N TYR A 26 1.86 -10.82 2.55
CA TYR A 26 0.44 -10.57 2.79
C TYR A 26 0.23 -9.17 3.36
N MET A 27 -1.03 -8.73 3.31
CA MET A 27 -1.52 -7.55 3.99
C MET A 27 -2.87 -7.86 4.61
N ASN A 28 -3.13 -7.36 5.81
CA ASN A 28 -4.46 -7.40 6.40
C ASN A 28 -4.87 -6.03 6.96
N MET A 29 -6.18 -5.83 7.03
CA MET A 29 -6.80 -4.66 7.64
C MET A 29 -7.77 -5.10 8.73
N ARG A 30 -7.72 -4.41 9.87
CA ARG A 30 -8.55 -4.66 11.05
C ARG A 30 -9.20 -3.37 11.51
N ASP A 31 -10.38 -3.47 12.07
CA ASP A 31 -10.91 -2.42 12.94
C ASP A 31 -9.97 -2.27 14.14
N ALA A 32 -9.37 -1.10 14.33
CA ALA A 32 -8.40 -0.87 15.40
C ALA A 32 -9.05 -0.98 16.81
N ALA A 33 -10.34 -0.69 16.94
CA ALA A 33 -11.05 -0.77 18.21
C ALA A 33 -11.47 -2.21 18.56
N ALA A 34 -11.98 -2.94 17.57
CA ALA A 34 -12.49 -4.30 17.78
C ALA A 34 -11.44 -5.40 17.55
N GLY A 35 -10.33 -5.10 16.87
CA GLY A 35 -9.29 -6.07 16.47
C GLY A 35 -9.72 -7.08 15.41
N THR A 36 -10.95 -6.95 14.90
CA THR A 36 -11.56 -7.88 13.94
C THR A 36 -10.97 -7.67 12.55
N ILE A 37 -10.61 -8.77 11.88
CA ILE A 37 -10.13 -8.72 10.49
C ILE A 37 -11.29 -8.32 9.58
N LEU A 38 -11.09 -7.25 8.82
CA LEU A 38 -12.04 -6.76 7.81
C LEU A 38 -11.65 -7.23 6.41
N TRP A 39 -10.35 -7.34 6.15
CA TRP A 39 -9.85 -7.69 4.82
C TRP A 39 -8.44 -8.28 4.87
N GLU A 40 -8.15 -9.15 3.92
CA GLU A 40 -6.82 -9.72 3.68
C GLU A 40 -6.51 -9.70 2.17
N SER A 41 -5.25 -9.44 1.83
CA SER A 41 -4.80 -9.41 0.44
C SER A 41 -4.90 -10.79 -0.22
N PRO A 42 -5.35 -10.88 -1.47
CA PRO A 42 -5.22 -12.09 -2.27
C PRO A 42 -3.78 -12.59 -2.37
N ALA A 43 -3.59 -13.91 -2.38
CA ALA A 43 -2.25 -14.52 -2.40
C ALA A 43 -1.43 -14.19 -3.67
N ASP A 44 -2.11 -13.96 -4.79
CA ASP A 44 -1.47 -13.69 -6.09
C ASP A 44 -0.92 -12.26 -6.22
N TRP A 45 -1.27 -11.36 -5.29
CA TRP A 45 -0.68 -10.00 -5.23
C TRP A 45 0.84 -10.06 -5.16
N SER A 46 1.39 -11.04 -4.45
CA SER A 46 2.84 -11.17 -4.24
C SER A 46 3.68 -11.22 -5.53
N HIS A 47 3.08 -11.60 -6.66
CA HIS A 47 3.76 -11.66 -7.96
C HIS A 47 3.45 -10.46 -8.87
N LYS A 48 2.30 -9.80 -8.69
CA LYS A 48 1.79 -8.77 -9.62
C LYS A 48 1.92 -7.35 -9.09
N PHE A 49 2.35 -7.19 -7.84
CA PHE A 49 2.24 -5.95 -7.08
C PHE A 49 2.87 -4.71 -7.73
N PHE A 50 3.91 -4.90 -8.55
CA PHE A 50 4.58 -3.82 -9.28
C PHE A 50 4.40 -3.90 -10.80
N GLU A 51 3.56 -4.80 -11.31
CA GLU A 51 3.40 -5.06 -12.75
C GLU A 51 2.16 -4.40 -13.35
N THR A 52 1.07 -4.31 -12.57
CA THR A 52 -0.23 -3.82 -13.03
C THR A 52 -1.00 -3.17 -11.88
N GLU A 53 -2.04 -2.42 -12.21
CA GLU A 53 -3.08 -2.06 -11.25
C GLU A 53 -3.75 -3.33 -10.72
N LEU A 54 -3.89 -3.41 -9.39
CA LEU A 54 -4.58 -4.49 -8.68
C LEU A 54 -5.94 -4.03 -8.17
N GLU A 55 -6.80 -4.99 -7.82
CA GLU A 55 -8.09 -4.72 -7.20
C GLU A 55 -8.13 -5.21 -5.76
N ALA A 56 -8.63 -4.37 -4.85
CA ALA A 56 -8.97 -4.72 -3.48
C ALA A 56 -10.49 -4.59 -3.28
N HIS A 57 -11.13 -5.71 -2.97
CA HIS A 57 -12.55 -5.80 -2.65
C HIS A 57 -12.69 -5.85 -1.13
N VAL A 58 -13.08 -4.74 -0.51
CA VAL A 58 -13.11 -4.52 0.95
C VAL A 58 -14.56 -4.37 1.42
N PRO A 59 -14.92 -4.79 2.64
CA PRO A 59 -16.30 -4.66 3.10
C PRO A 59 -16.66 -3.19 3.33
N LYS A 60 -17.88 -2.78 2.98
CA LYS A 60 -18.41 -1.43 3.24
C LYS A 60 -18.29 -0.98 4.69
N SER A 61 -18.32 -1.92 5.64
CA SER A 61 -18.17 -1.65 7.07
C SER A 61 -16.83 -0.99 7.43
N ILE A 62 -15.80 -1.13 6.60
CA ILE A 62 -14.51 -0.46 6.81
C ILE A 62 -14.64 1.07 6.83
N LEU A 63 -15.60 1.62 6.09
CA LEU A 63 -15.87 3.07 6.05
C LEU A 63 -16.50 3.60 7.35
N SER A 64 -17.01 2.71 8.20
CA SER A 64 -17.55 3.04 9.52
C SER A 64 -16.49 2.97 10.63
N CYS A 65 -15.28 2.48 10.32
CA CYS A 65 -14.19 2.42 11.28
C CYS A 65 -13.65 3.83 11.53
N ARG A 66 -13.49 4.21 12.80
CA ARG A 66 -12.77 5.43 13.16
C ARG A 66 -11.29 5.35 12.77
N GLU A 67 -10.72 4.16 12.89
CA GLU A 67 -9.32 3.90 12.68
C GLU A 67 -9.16 2.44 12.21
N VAL A 68 -8.35 2.24 11.18
CA VAL A 68 -8.05 0.93 10.61
C VAL A 68 -6.60 0.60 10.89
N SER A 69 -6.37 -0.54 11.55
CA SER A 69 -5.04 -1.11 11.71
C SER A 69 -4.69 -1.91 10.47
N ARG A 70 -3.62 -1.52 9.78
CA ARG A 70 -3.03 -2.28 8.68
C ARG A 70 -1.80 -3.02 9.17
N GLU A 71 -1.72 -4.28 8.79
CA GLU A 71 -0.51 -5.06 8.91
C GLU A 71 -0.01 -5.46 7.52
N VAL A 72 1.29 -5.28 7.32
CA VAL A 72 2.00 -5.66 6.10
C VAL A 72 3.09 -6.64 6.49
N ASN A 73 3.13 -7.79 5.84
CA ASN A 73 4.26 -8.70 5.93
C ASN A 73 5.00 -8.71 4.60
N PHE A 74 6.30 -8.44 4.65
CA PHE A 74 7.12 -8.39 3.44
C PHE A 74 8.48 -9.03 3.67
N SER A 75 9.08 -9.51 2.59
CA SER A 75 10.46 -9.98 2.57
C SER A 75 11.30 -9.09 1.66
N SER A 76 12.59 -8.96 1.97
CA SER A 76 13.56 -8.27 1.14
C SER A 76 14.86 -9.06 1.09
N VAL A 77 15.35 -9.37 -0.10
CA VAL A 77 16.69 -9.97 -0.28
C VAL A 77 17.76 -8.92 -0.01
N GLU A 78 17.56 -7.71 -0.50
CA GLU A 78 18.47 -6.58 -0.42
C GLU A 78 18.27 -5.81 0.88
N LYS A 79 19.34 -5.13 1.31
CA LYS A 79 19.32 -4.20 2.45
C LYS A 79 18.69 -2.86 2.01
N MET A 80 17.89 -2.25 2.87
CA MET A 80 17.46 -0.84 2.73
C MET A 80 17.85 -0.06 3.98
N ASP A 81 18.32 1.17 3.82
CA ASP A 81 18.82 1.99 4.94
C ASP A 81 17.71 2.82 5.59
N ASP A 82 16.73 3.31 4.81
CA ASP A 82 15.60 4.12 5.26
C ASP A 82 14.33 3.79 4.46
N PHE A 83 13.80 2.58 4.63
CA PHE A 83 12.58 2.12 3.95
C PHE A 83 11.33 2.88 4.44
N LYS A 84 10.55 3.39 3.49
CA LYS A 84 9.33 4.15 3.76
C LYS A 84 8.36 4.13 2.60
N LEU A 85 7.10 4.40 2.92
CA LEU A 85 5.99 4.50 1.97
C LEU A 85 5.38 5.89 2.00
N LEU A 86 5.08 6.41 0.82
CA LEU A 86 4.10 7.49 0.65
C LEU A 86 2.90 6.92 -0.09
N GLN A 87 1.76 6.86 0.57
CA GLN A 87 0.51 6.46 -0.04
C GLN A 87 -0.33 7.67 -0.36
N LYS A 88 -0.90 7.68 -1.56
CA LYS A 88 -1.79 8.72 -2.04
C LYS A 88 -3.12 8.10 -2.40
N VAL A 89 -4.20 8.63 -1.84
CA VAL A 89 -5.56 8.20 -2.15
C VAL A 89 -6.13 9.16 -3.18
N PHE A 90 -6.46 8.64 -4.35
CA PHE A 90 -7.07 9.39 -5.44
C PHE A 90 -8.55 9.04 -5.57
N PHE A 91 -9.38 10.06 -5.71
CA PHE A 91 -10.78 9.94 -6.11
C PHE A 91 -10.96 10.70 -7.43
N GLN A 92 -11.29 9.97 -8.50
CA GLN A 92 -11.49 10.56 -9.84
C GLN A 92 -10.33 11.47 -10.29
N GLY A 93 -9.09 11.02 -10.07
CA GLY A 93 -7.87 11.75 -10.44
C GLY A 93 -7.48 12.89 -9.50
N LYS A 94 -8.28 13.20 -8.48
CA LYS A 94 -7.92 14.17 -7.44
C LYS A 94 -7.34 13.46 -6.23
N CYS A 95 -6.14 13.84 -5.81
CA CYS A 95 -5.57 13.38 -4.55
C CYS A 95 -6.39 13.96 -3.37
N LEU A 96 -6.98 13.07 -2.57
CA LEU A 96 -7.74 13.43 -1.37
C LEU A 96 -6.86 13.41 -0.12
N GLU A 97 -6.03 12.38 0.00
CA GLU A 97 -5.20 12.15 1.18
C GLU A 97 -3.81 11.64 0.81
N GLU A 98 -2.84 12.00 1.65
CA GLU A 98 -1.48 11.48 1.61
C GLU A 98 -1.11 10.94 2.99
N TRP A 99 -0.62 9.70 3.02
CA TRP A 99 -0.16 9.06 4.24
C TRP A 99 1.31 8.67 4.12
N PHE A 100 2.09 9.03 5.12
CA PHE A 100 3.51 8.73 5.17
C PHE A 100 3.79 7.70 6.25
N PHE A 101 4.44 6.59 5.87
CA PHE A 101 4.80 5.52 6.80
C PHE A 101 6.30 5.27 6.72
N LYS A 102 6.99 5.29 7.86
CA LYS A 102 8.42 4.98 7.95
C LYS A 102 8.63 3.65 8.66
N PHE A 103 9.27 2.71 7.96
CA PHE A 103 9.76 1.46 8.55
C PHE A 103 11.19 1.63 9.08
N GLY A 104 12.07 2.23 8.26
CA GLY A 104 13.48 2.42 8.58
C GLY A 104 14.36 1.30 8.01
N PHE A 105 15.33 0.84 8.79
CA PHE A 105 16.32 -0.12 8.32
C PHE A 105 15.70 -1.49 8.02
N VAL A 106 16.04 -2.07 6.87
CA VAL A 106 15.66 -3.44 6.48
C VAL A 106 16.93 -4.28 6.34
N MET A 107 17.00 -5.36 7.13
CA MET A 107 18.09 -6.33 7.03
C MET A 107 18.00 -7.10 5.69
N PRO A 108 19.15 -7.41 5.05
CA PRO A 108 19.14 -8.27 3.88
C PRO A 108 18.61 -9.67 4.24
N GLN A 109 17.91 -10.31 3.30
CA GLN A 109 17.29 -11.63 3.45
C GLN A 109 16.37 -11.74 4.67
N SER A 110 15.64 -10.67 4.98
CA SER A 110 14.72 -10.64 6.13
C SER A 110 13.27 -10.74 5.69
N THR A 111 12.44 -11.22 6.61
CA THR A 111 10.98 -11.11 6.57
C THR A 111 10.54 -10.26 7.75
N ASN A 112 9.73 -9.24 7.48
CA ASN A 112 9.33 -8.24 8.44
C ASN A 112 7.81 -8.16 8.53
N GLN A 113 7.31 -7.85 9.72
CA GLN A 113 5.92 -7.52 9.98
C GLN A 113 5.86 -6.06 10.39
N TRP A 114 5.04 -5.29 9.69
CA TRP A 114 4.91 -3.85 9.89
C TRP A 114 3.46 -3.48 10.09
N GLN A 115 3.16 -2.97 11.29
CA GLN A 115 1.85 -2.44 11.63
C GLN A 115 1.84 -0.93 11.46
N SER A 116 0.74 -0.42 10.94
CA SER A 116 0.48 1.00 10.76
C SER A 116 -0.99 1.26 11.03
N THR A 117 -1.31 2.44 11.55
CA THR A 117 -2.70 2.84 11.74
C THR A 117 -3.09 3.97 10.81
N ILE A 118 -4.31 3.87 10.27
CA ILE A 118 -4.88 4.79 9.31
C ILE A 118 -6.15 5.35 9.93
N GLU A 119 -6.16 6.65 10.20
CA GLU A 119 -7.33 7.34 10.73
C GLU A 119 -8.31 7.65 9.60
N ALA A 120 -9.61 7.52 9.87
CA ALA A 120 -10.64 7.88 8.91
C ALA A 120 -10.70 9.39 8.71
N ALA A 121 -11.05 9.80 7.48
CA ALA A 121 -11.38 11.19 7.20
C ALA A 121 -12.57 11.66 8.06
N SER A 122 -12.64 12.96 8.33
CA SER A 122 -13.75 13.55 9.08
C SER A 122 -15.10 13.40 8.38
N GLU A 123 -15.11 13.30 7.05
CA GLU A 123 -16.31 13.12 6.23
C GLU A 123 -16.04 12.09 5.12
N MET A 124 -16.68 10.92 5.21
CA MET A 124 -16.57 9.89 4.17
C MET A 124 -17.73 10.00 3.18
N LEU A 125 -17.43 9.93 1.89
CA LEU A 125 -18.46 9.77 0.85
C LEU A 125 -19.11 8.37 0.96
N PRO A 126 -20.36 8.21 0.49
CA PRO A 126 -21.02 6.90 0.42
C PRO A 126 -20.20 5.86 -0.35
N ALA A 127 -20.27 4.60 0.08
CA ALA A 127 -19.57 3.48 -0.54
C ALA A 127 -19.88 3.35 -2.04
N GLU A 128 -21.13 3.61 -2.43
CA GLU A 128 -21.61 3.54 -3.81
C GLU A 128 -20.93 4.57 -4.73
N ILE A 129 -20.46 5.68 -4.16
CA ILE A 129 -19.71 6.72 -4.88
C ILE A 129 -18.22 6.35 -4.91
N LEU A 130 -17.68 5.83 -3.80
CA LEU A 130 -16.26 5.51 -3.67
C LEU A 130 -15.84 4.25 -4.43
N SER A 131 -16.69 3.22 -4.46
CA SER A 131 -16.39 1.90 -5.02
C SER A 131 -15.98 1.99 -6.49
N GLY A 132 -14.80 1.46 -6.81
CA GLY A 132 -14.20 1.51 -8.15
C GLY A 132 -13.62 2.87 -8.56
N ASN A 133 -13.92 3.94 -7.82
CA ASN A 133 -13.46 5.31 -8.10
C ASN A 133 -12.26 5.74 -7.25
N ILE A 134 -11.92 4.95 -6.22
CA ILE A 134 -10.73 5.13 -5.40
C ILE A 134 -9.57 4.32 -5.97
N THR A 135 -8.43 5.00 -6.14
CA THR A 135 -7.14 4.37 -6.44
C THR A 135 -6.13 4.78 -5.38
N ILE A 136 -5.45 3.80 -4.79
CA ILE A 136 -4.36 4.01 -3.85
C ILE A 136 -3.05 3.81 -4.61
N GLU A 137 -2.26 4.88 -4.74
CA GLU A 137 -0.89 4.82 -5.22
C GLU A 137 0.04 4.65 -4.01
N THR A 138 0.89 3.62 -4.02
CA THR A 138 1.90 3.42 -2.97
C THR A 138 3.28 3.61 -3.56
N ASN A 139 3.99 4.65 -3.11
CA ASN A 139 5.36 4.95 -3.50
C ASN A 139 6.34 4.34 -2.48
N PHE A 140 7.27 3.52 -2.96
CA PHE A 140 8.27 2.81 -2.15
C PHE A 140 9.60 3.54 -2.23
N PHE A 141 10.17 3.93 -1.09
CA PHE A 141 11.44 4.65 -1.04
C PHE A 141 12.46 3.96 -0.14
N ASP A 142 13.74 4.10 -0.51
CA ASP A 142 14.89 3.96 0.39
C ASP A 142 15.61 5.32 0.46
N GLY A 143 15.49 6.01 1.60
CA GLY A 143 15.99 7.37 1.72
C GLY A 143 15.31 8.31 0.73
N ARG A 144 16.03 8.97 -0.17
CA ARG A 144 15.41 9.86 -1.17
C ARG A 144 15.11 9.16 -2.50
N ARG A 145 15.48 7.89 -2.64
CA ARG A 145 15.36 7.14 -3.90
C ARG A 145 13.96 6.55 -4.00
N LEU A 146 13.21 6.87 -5.06
CA LEU A 146 11.95 6.22 -5.39
C LEU A 146 12.25 4.90 -6.10
N LEU A 147 11.99 3.79 -5.42
CA LEU A 147 12.29 2.45 -5.91
C LEU A 147 11.18 1.94 -6.83
N ALA A 148 9.92 2.08 -6.41
CA ALA A 148 8.75 1.64 -7.18
C ALA A 148 7.49 2.41 -6.80
N LYS A 149 6.46 2.28 -7.65
CA LYS A 149 5.07 2.62 -7.36
C LYS A 149 4.17 1.43 -7.67
N SER A 150 3.25 1.14 -6.76
CA SER A 150 2.14 0.22 -7.01
C SER A 150 0.80 0.94 -7.00
N LEU A 151 -0.19 0.34 -7.65
CA LEU A 151 -1.55 0.87 -7.74
C LEU A 151 -2.56 -0.18 -7.33
N VAL A 152 -3.52 0.23 -6.51
CA VAL A 152 -4.63 -0.60 -6.09
C VAL A 152 -5.93 0.19 -6.25
N ARG A 153 -6.84 -0.31 -7.09
CA ARG A 153 -8.22 0.16 -7.15
C ARG A 153 -9.05 -0.50 -6.06
N VAL A 154 -9.84 0.30 -5.36
CA VAL A 154 -10.62 -0.17 -4.21
C VAL A 154 -12.09 -0.24 -4.57
N TYR A 155 -12.70 -1.39 -4.30
CA TYR A 155 -14.12 -1.65 -4.38
C TYR A 155 -14.67 -1.92 -2.98
N TYR A 156 -15.79 -1.29 -2.65
CA TYR A 156 -16.48 -1.44 -1.38
C TYR A 156 -17.72 -2.32 -1.58
N ASP A 157 -17.68 -3.55 -1.07
CA ASP A 157 -18.73 -4.57 -1.19
C ASP A 157 -19.60 -4.71 0.07
#